data_AF-A0A661E2M2-F1
#
_entry.id   AF-A0A661E2M2-F1
#
_cell.length_a   1.000
_cell.length_b   1.000
_cell.length_c   1.000
_cell.angle_alpha   90.00
_cell.angle_beta   90.00
_cell.angle_gamma   90.00
#
_symmetry.space_group_name_H-M   'P 1'
#
loop_
_entity.id
_entity.type
_entity.pdbx_description
1 polymer ?
#
loop_
_entity_poly.entity_id
_entity_poly.type
_entity_poly.pdbx_seq_one_letter_code
_entity_poly.pdbx_strand_id
1 'polypeptide(L)'
;NDFVEANANVIARLLDIPNIAVYDEMYEIKSWITSTLSGGSSTWVSVQDASDFTAFETVRIHNNTTGAYEDRVILSVDTFTNQLQIEYPTDNSYKAGLDSVAMRKYFVPDNKIVFMSTSIDGEAIAEYKQAPFGLGRQYGLQTDKHEEWDPEGIFIRVRDKGLPILYHRDAIYSIEVATTAAASATSTTTTSSSTTTTTTA
;
A
#
# COMPACT_ATOMS: atom_id res chain seq x y z
N ASN A 1 -1.95 -14.03 -4.60
CA ASN A 1 -1.55 -15.18 -5.46
C ASN A 1 -2.61 -15.67 -6.45
N ASP A 2 -3.85 -15.15 -6.45
CA ASP A 2 -4.92 -15.64 -7.36
C ASP A 2 -5.14 -14.83 -8.65
N PHE A 3 -4.36 -13.77 -8.91
CA PHE A 3 -4.55 -12.97 -10.14
C PHE A 3 -4.18 -13.71 -11.43
N VAL A 4 -3.54 -14.88 -11.32
CA VAL A 4 -3.27 -15.75 -12.45
C VAL A 4 -3.47 -17.19 -11.98
N GLU A 5 -4.62 -17.80 -12.27
CA GLU A 5 -4.83 -19.26 -12.10
C GLU A 5 -3.85 -20.10 -12.97
N ALA A 6 -3.04 -19.44 -13.80
CA ALA A 6 -1.92 -20.00 -14.54
C ALA A 6 -0.57 -19.60 -13.91
N ASN A 7 0.38 -20.55 -13.88
CA ASN A 7 1.73 -20.30 -13.37
C ASN A 7 2.43 -19.21 -14.20
N ALA A 8 2.94 -18.16 -13.53
CA ALA A 8 3.60 -17.03 -14.20
C ALA A 8 4.75 -17.47 -15.12
N ASN A 9 5.48 -18.54 -14.78
CA ASN A 9 6.54 -19.09 -15.63
C ASN A 9 6.01 -19.70 -16.94
N VAL A 10 4.77 -20.20 -16.94
CA VAL A 10 4.13 -20.73 -18.15
C VAL A 10 3.74 -19.58 -19.08
N ILE A 11 3.22 -18.49 -18.54
CA ILE A 11 2.92 -17.27 -19.32
C ILE A 11 4.22 -16.66 -19.86
N ALA A 12 5.26 -16.57 -19.04
CA ALA A 12 6.57 -16.06 -19.46
C ALA A 12 7.13 -16.85 -20.65
N ARG A 13 7.07 -18.19 -20.61
CA ARG A 13 7.49 -19.05 -21.73
C ARG A 13 6.61 -18.92 -22.96
N LEU A 14 5.30 -18.70 -22.80
CA LEU A 14 4.38 -18.50 -23.92
C LEU A 14 4.66 -17.18 -24.65
N LEU A 15 5.04 -16.14 -23.90
CA LEU A 15 5.31 -14.80 -24.42
C LEU A 15 6.79 -14.57 -24.79
N ASP A 16 7.62 -15.62 -24.70
CA ASP A 16 9.07 -15.57 -24.90
C ASP A 16 9.78 -14.49 -24.05
N ILE A 17 9.28 -14.30 -22.81
CA ILE A 17 9.83 -13.35 -21.86
C ILE A 17 10.82 -14.08 -20.94
N PRO A 18 12.08 -13.62 -20.83
CA PRO A 18 13.13 -14.34 -20.09
C PRO A 18 12.88 -14.36 -18.57
N ASN A 19 12.19 -13.37 -18.01
CA ASN A 19 11.82 -13.34 -16.60
C ASN A 19 10.51 -12.56 -16.39
N ILE A 20 9.63 -13.08 -15.55
CA ILE A 20 8.45 -12.37 -15.05
C ILE A 20 8.53 -12.33 -13.52
N ALA A 21 8.48 -11.13 -12.95
CA ALA A 21 8.40 -10.94 -11.52
C ALA A 21 6.99 -10.45 -11.17
N VAL A 22 6.33 -11.16 -10.27
CA VAL A 22 5.08 -10.69 -9.66
C VAL A 22 5.46 -9.83 -8.46
N TYR A 23 5.10 -8.56 -8.50
CA TYR A 23 5.33 -7.62 -7.41
C TYR A 23 4.04 -7.46 -6.60
N ASP A 24 3.99 -8.08 -5.42
CA ASP A 24 2.87 -8.03 -4.48
C ASP A 24 3.14 -7.12 -3.27
N GLU A 25 4.27 -6.41 -3.28
CA GLU A 25 4.63 -5.50 -2.21
C GLU A 25 3.64 -4.34 -2.09
N MET A 26 3.29 -4.02 -0.85
CA MET A 26 2.38 -2.93 -0.50
C MET A 26 3.10 -1.90 0.38
N TYR A 27 2.70 -0.64 0.24
CA TYR A 27 3.03 0.42 1.17
C TYR A 27 1.79 0.89 1.92
N GLU A 28 2.01 1.39 3.13
CA GLU A 28 0.96 1.91 4.00
C GLU A 28 1.11 3.43 4.11
N ILE A 29 0.05 4.14 3.76
CA ILE A 29 -0.12 5.56 4.01
C ILE A 29 -0.89 5.69 5.32
N LYS A 30 -0.34 6.43 6.29
CA LYS A 30 -0.94 6.61 7.61
C LYS A 30 -1.04 8.09 7.98
N SER A 31 -2.18 8.48 8.54
CA SER A 31 -2.46 9.85 9.01
C SER A 31 -3.27 9.82 10.31
N TRP A 32 -3.09 10.82 11.17
CA TRP A 32 -3.80 10.91 12.45
C TRP A 32 -5.13 11.63 12.27
N ILE A 33 -6.16 11.16 12.99
CA ILE A 33 -7.47 11.81 13.01
C ILE A 33 -7.36 13.12 13.80
N THR A 34 -7.88 14.21 13.25
CA THR A 34 -7.80 15.55 13.86
C THR A 34 -9.10 16.01 14.51
N SER A 35 -10.23 15.35 14.21
CA SER A 35 -11.54 15.66 14.78
C SER A 35 -12.21 14.40 15.34
N THR A 36 -12.94 14.51 16.45
CA THR A 36 -13.63 13.37 17.05
C THR A 36 -14.68 12.83 16.09
N LEU A 37 -14.54 11.58 15.69
CA LEU A 37 -15.51 10.88 14.86
C LEU A 37 -16.50 10.16 15.77
N SER A 38 -17.77 10.55 15.72
CA SER A 38 -18.82 9.84 16.47
C SER A 38 -19.40 8.73 15.60
N GLY A 39 -19.49 7.52 16.15
CA GLY A 39 -20.09 6.37 15.47
C GLY A 39 -21.55 6.66 15.07
N GLY A 40 -21.92 6.23 13.87
CA GLY A 40 -23.27 6.32 13.31
C GLY A 40 -23.67 7.69 12.75
N SER A 41 -22.83 8.72 12.86
CA SER A 41 -23.24 10.10 12.52
C SER A 41 -22.44 10.78 11.41
N SER A 42 -21.12 10.58 11.35
CA SER A 42 -20.26 11.32 10.43
C SER A 42 -19.69 10.43 9.34
N THR A 43 -19.83 10.88 8.10
CA THR A 43 -19.15 10.34 6.92
C THR A 43 -17.91 11.15 6.54
N TRP A 44 -17.58 12.20 7.30
CA TRP A 44 -16.39 13.01 7.08
C TRP A 44 -15.38 12.74 8.19
N VAL A 45 -14.18 12.36 7.78
CA VAL A 45 -13.05 12.09 8.67
C VAL A 45 -11.99 13.16 8.43
N SER A 46 -11.75 14.02 9.41
CA SER A 46 -10.66 15.00 9.33
C SER A 46 -9.34 14.33 9.72
N VAL A 47 -8.33 14.49 8.87
CA VAL A 47 -7.01 13.92 9.06
C VAL A 47 -5.95 15.02 9.09
N GLN A 48 -4.74 14.69 9.53
CA GLN A 48 -3.64 15.65 9.59
C GLN A 48 -3.15 16.06 8.19
N ASP A 49 -3.06 15.07 7.30
CA ASP A 49 -2.69 15.22 5.91
C ASP A 49 -3.51 14.22 5.08
N ALA A 50 -4.21 14.75 4.07
CA ALA A 50 -5.04 13.98 3.14
C ALA A 50 -4.39 13.82 1.75
N SER A 51 -3.22 14.41 1.50
CA SER A 51 -2.62 14.52 0.16
C SER A 51 -2.27 13.19 -0.50
N ASP A 52 -1.86 12.19 0.29
CA ASP A 52 -1.49 10.86 -0.21
C ASP A 52 -2.70 9.91 -0.35
N PHE A 53 -3.88 10.30 0.15
CA PHE A 53 -5.10 9.50 0.06
C PHE A 53 -5.73 9.57 -1.34
N THR A 54 -6.38 8.49 -1.76
CA THR A 54 -7.10 8.44 -3.04
C THR A 54 -8.52 7.99 -2.84
N ALA A 55 -9.43 8.57 -3.62
CA ALA A 55 -10.83 8.16 -3.67
C ALA A 55 -10.98 6.74 -4.26
N PHE A 56 -12.09 6.11 -3.92
CA PHE A 56 -12.51 4.75 -4.28
C PHE A 56 -11.62 3.62 -3.74
N GLU A 57 -10.68 3.94 -2.85
CA GLU A 57 -9.85 2.96 -2.17
C GLU A 57 -10.37 2.62 -0.79
N THR A 58 -9.98 1.44 -0.29
CA THR A 58 -10.30 1.01 1.07
C THR A 58 -9.34 1.65 2.07
N VAL A 59 -9.92 2.25 3.11
CA VAL A 59 -9.21 2.85 4.22
C VAL A 59 -9.59 2.17 5.52
N ARG A 60 -8.58 1.91 6.35
CA ARG A 60 -8.73 1.33 7.68
C ARG A 60 -8.65 2.41 8.73
N ILE A 61 -9.67 2.50 9.58
CA ILE A 61 -9.72 3.44 10.70
C ILE A 61 -9.44 2.67 11.98
N HIS A 62 -8.31 2.97 12.61
CA HIS A 62 -7.81 2.30 13.81
C HIS A 62 -8.16 3.08 15.06
N ASN A 63 -8.81 2.40 16.01
CA ASN A 63 -8.95 2.86 17.37
C ASN A 63 -7.75 2.37 18.17
N ASN A 64 -6.76 3.24 18.38
CA ASN A 64 -5.51 2.87 19.03
C ASN A 64 -5.66 2.68 20.55
N THR A 65 -6.80 3.11 21.13
CA THR A 65 -7.10 2.88 22.54
C THR A 65 -7.60 1.46 22.80
N THR A 66 -8.46 0.93 21.92
CA THR A 66 -9.12 -0.38 22.08
C THR A 66 -8.49 -1.48 21.21
N GLY A 67 -7.72 -1.11 20.20
CA GLY A 67 -7.19 -2.03 19.19
C GLY A 67 -8.20 -2.44 18.11
N ALA A 68 -9.44 -1.94 18.18
CA ALA A 68 -10.45 -2.18 17.15
C ALA A 68 -10.12 -1.42 15.86
N TYR A 69 -10.58 -1.95 14.72
CA TYR A 69 -10.46 -1.29 13.44
C TYR A 69 -11.71 -1.52 12.59
N GLU A 70 -11.95 -0.60 11.66
CA GLU A 70 -13.01 -0.71 10.66
C GLU A 70 -12.47 -0.35 9.28
N ASP A 71 -12.91 -1.09 8.28
CA ASP A 71 -12.61 -0.81 6.88
C ASP A 71 -13.78 -0.05 6.24
N ARG A 72 -13.47 1.02 5.52
CA ARG A 72 -14.43 1.89 4.81
C ARG A 72 -13.88 2.25 3.44
N VAL A 73 -14.76 2.54 2.49
CA VAL A 73 -14.37 3.05 1.17
C VAL A 73 -14.36 4.58 1.21
N ILE A 74 -13.30 5.20 0.68
CA ILE A 74 -13.24 6.64 0.49
C ILE A 74 -14.02 7.00 -0.77
N LEU A 75 -15.03 7.86 -0.67
CA LEU A 75 -15.76 8.39 -1.83
C LEU A 75 -15.07 9.61 -2.45
N SER A 76 -14.50 10.47 -1.61
CA SER A 76 -13.80 11.68 -2.06
C SER A 76 -12.73 12.09 -1.05
N VAL A 77 -11.73 12.82 -1.54
CA VAL A 77 -10.61 13.36 -0.76
C VAL A 77 -10.56 14.86 -0.98
N ASP A 78 -10.68 15.63 0.10
CA ASP A 78 -10.47 17.08 0.10
C ASP A 78 -9.11 17.40 0.72
N THR A 79 -8.15 17.71 -0.14
CA THR A 79 -6.79 18.09 0.26
C THR A 79 -6.67 19.54 0.75
N PHE A 80 -7.68 20.38 0.52
CA PHE A 80 -7.68 21.76 1.01
C PHE A 80 -8.13 21.82 2.47
N THR A 81 -9.13 21.03 2.85
CA THR A 81 -9.62 20.92 4.22
C THR A 81 -9.03 19.75 5.00
N ASN A 82 -8.23 18.89 4.35
CA ASN A 82 -7.68 17.64 4.89
C ASN A 82 -8.78 16.70 5.42
N GLN A 83 -9.77 16.43 4.58
CA GLN A 83 -10.90 15.57 4.93
C GLN A 83 -11.07 14.42 3.94
N LEU A 84 -11.46 13.26 4.48
CA LEU A 84 -11.84 12.08 3.73
C LEU A 84 -13.34 11.86 3.87
N GLN A 85 -14.06 11.75 2.76
CA GLN A 85 -15.45 11.33 2.76
C GLN A 85 -15.50 9.81 2.67
N ILE A 86 -16.09 9.14 3.66
CA ILE A 86 -16.30 7.69 3.66
C ILE A 86 -17.72 7.34 3.20
N GLU A 87 -17.90 6.14 2.64
CA GLU A 87 -19.17 5.70 2.05
C GLU A 87 -20.31 5.56 3.07
N TYR A 88 -20.00 5.02 4.25
CA TYR A 88 -20.94 4.88 5.36
C TYR A 88 -20.31 5.38 6.65
N PRO A 89 -21.09 5.91 7.61
CA PRO A 89 -20.56 6.30 8.91
C PRO A 89 -19.91 5.11 9.61
N THR A 90 -18.94 5.38 10.49
CA THR A 90 -18.30 4.33 11.30
C THR A 90 -19.25 3.77 12.34
N ASP A 91 -19.06 2.53 12.76
CA ASP A 91 -19.86 1.94 13.84
C ASP A 91 -19.31 2.37 15.21
N ASN A 92 -17.98 2.47 15.30
CA ASN A 92 -17.25 2.93 16.46
C ASN A 92 -17.03 4.45 16.44
N SER A 93 -16.76 4.99 17.64
CA SER A 93 -16.29 6.35 17.82
C SER A 93 -14.77 6.39 17.92
N TYR A 94 -14.16 7.44 17.36
CA TYR A 94 -12.73 7.66 17.32
C TYR A 94 -12.35 9.04 17.86
N LYS A 95 -11.24 9.09 18.57
CA LYS A 95 -10.74 10.27 19.27
C LYS A 95 -9.69 11.00 18.41
N ALA A 96 -9.88 12.31 18.29
CA ALA A 96 -8.89 13.20 17.71
C ALA A 96 -7.52 13.07 18.43
N GLY A 97 -6.44 13.09 17.65
CA GLY A 97 -5.06 13.08 18.13
C GLY A 97 -4.56 11.74 18.68
N LEU A 98 -5.40 10.70 18.72
CA LEU A 98 -5.05 9.38 19.23
C LEU A 98 -5.29 8.28 18.21
N ASP A 99 -6.40 8.37 17.49
CA ASP A 99 -6.79 7.37 16.50
C ASP A 99 -6.24 7.74 15.12
N SER A 100 -6.06 6.73 14.28
CA SER A 100 -5.36 6.89 13.00
C SER A 100 -6.10 6.23 11.87
N VAL A 101 -5.89 6.77 10.68
CA VAL A 101 -6.40 6.27 9.42
C VAL A 101 -5.21 5.74 8.61
N ALA A 102 -5.35 4.53 8.07
CA ALA A 102 -4.33 3.89 7.25
C ALA A 102 -4.94 3.38 5.94
N MET A 103 -4.27 3.64 4.82
CA MET A 103 -4.63 3.11 3.50
C MET A 103 -3.45 2.31 2.98
N ARG A 104 -3.70 1.11 2.45
CA ARG A 104 -2.66 0.26 1.86
C ARG A 104 -2.79 0.27 0.37
N LYS A 105 -1.67 0.44 -0.33
CA LYS A 105 -1.59 0.45 -1.79
C LYS A 105 -0.48 -0.45 -2.26
N TYR A 106 -0.70 -1.09 -3.39
CA TYR A 106 0.36 -1.82 -4.09
C TYR A 106 1.35 -0.84 -4.73
N PHE A 107 2.63 -1.18 -4.73
CA PHE A 107 3.64 -0.43 -5.47
C PHE A 107 3.38 -0.47 -6.98
N VAL A 108 2.91 -1.62 -7.48
CA VAL A 108 2.41 -1.78 -8.85
C VAL A 108 0.94 -2.21 -8.74
N PRO A 109 -0.01 -1.39 -9.22
CA PRO A 109 -1.42 -1.76 -9.21
C PRO A 109 -1.69 -3.07 -9.97
N ASP A 110 -2.61 -3.90 -9.47
CA ASP A 110 -2.94 -5.21 -10.05
C ASP A 110 -3.43 -5.13 -11.50
N ASN A 111 -4.00 -3.99 -11.90
CA ASN A 111 -4.47 -3.74 -13.26
C ASN A 111 -3.36 -3.25 -14.21
N LYS A 112 -2.09 -3.28 -13.82
CA LYS A 112 -0.97 -2.80 -14.63
C LYS A 112 0.07 -3.87 -14.85
N ILE A 113 0.49 -4.01 -16.10
CA ILE A 113 1.65 -4.81 -16.51
C ILE A 113 2.74 -3.85 -16.95
N VAL A 114 3.93 -3.96 -16.36
CA VAL A 114 5.08 -3.11 -16.67
C VAL A 114 6.17 -3.93 -17.34
N PHE A 115 6.61 -3.48 -18.50
CA PHE A 115 7.76 -3.98 -19.22
C PHE A 115 8.89 -2.97 -19.06
N MET A 116 10.08 -3.45 -18.72
CA MET A 116 11.26 -2.59 -18.61
C MET A 116 12.50 -3.34 -19.12
N SER A 117 13.40 -2.61 -19.77
CA SER A 117 14.78 -3.08 -20.00
C SER A 117 15.65 -2.69 -18.80
N THR A 118 16.68 -3.46 -18.49
CA THR A 118 17.66 -3.07 -17.44
C THR A 118 18.69 -2.05 -17.95
N SER A 119 18.92 -2.00 -19.26
CA SER A 119 19.87 -1.10 -19.90
C SER A 119 19.47 -0.77 -21.34
N ILE A 120 19.80 0.44 -21.80
CA ILE A 120 19.81 0.81 -23.23
C ILE A 120 21.26 1.08 -23.61
N ASP A 121 21.76 0.44 -24.67
CA ASP A 121 23.11 0.64 -25.20
C ASP A 121 24.25 0.52 -24.15
N GLY A 122 24.03 -0.30 -23.11
CA GLY A 122 24.97 -0.52 -22.01
C GLY A 122 24.88 0.50 -20.87
N GLU A 123 24.03 1.52 -20.98
CA GLU A 123 23.72 2.45 -19.90
C GLU A 123 22.54 1.95 -19.06
N ALA A 124 22.62 2.08 -17.73
CA ALA A 124 21.53 1.72 -16.83
C ALA A 124 20.32 2.64 -17.08
N ILE A 125 19.12 2.06 -17.16
CA ILE A 125 17.90 2.85 -17.39
C ILE A 125 17.57 3.78 -16.22
N ALA A 126 17.94 3.38 -15.00
CA ALA A 126 17.73 4.13 -13.77
C ALA A 126 18.94 3.97 -12.85
N GLU A 127 19.29 5.04 -12.14
CA GLU A 127 20.33 5.02 -11.10
C GLU A 127 19.84 5.79 -9.87
N TYR A 128 20.29 5.36 -8.70
CA TYR A 128 20.05 6.09 -7.47
C TYR A 128 21.06 7.22 -7.37
N LYS A 129 20.68 8.44 -7.79
CA LYS A 129 21.60 9.57 -7.73
C LYS A 129 21.73 10.03 -6.28
N GLN A 130 22.94 9.85 -5.74
CA GLN A 130 23.33 10.47 -4.49
C GLN A 130 23.49 11.97 -4.73
N ALA A 131 22.84 12.81 -3.91
CA ALA A 131 22.80 14.26 -4.11
C ALA A 131 24.22 14.86 -4.16
N PRO A 132 24.60 15.59 -5.23
CA PRO A 132 25.89 16.26 -5.32
C PRO A 132 25.74 17.64 -4.68
N PHE A 133 26.23 17.83 -3.46
CA PHE A 133 26.97 19.03 -3.00
C PHE A 133 27.31 18.90 -1.52
N GLY A 134 28.60 19.09 -1.22
CA GLY A 134 29.17 19.05 0.11
C GLY A 134 28.72 20.20 1.00
N LEU A 135 28.16 19.83 2.14
CA LEU A 135 28.35 20.43 3.47
C LEU A 135 27.77 19.42 4.46
N GLY A 136 28.66 18.56 4.97
CA GLY A 136 28.46 17.68 6.12
C GLY A 136 27.11 16.97 6.24
N ARG A 137 26.81 16.02 5.34
CA ARG A 137 25.82 14.96 5.62
C ARG A 137 26.56 13.64 5.52
N GLN A 138 27.12 13.25 6.66
CA GLN A 138 27.82 12.00 6.85
C GLN A 138 26.84 10.84 6.64
N TYR A 139 27.25 9.89 5.79
CA TYR A 139 26.51 8.66 5.51
C TYR A 139 26.94 7.61 6.55
N GLY A 140 25.97 7.07 7.30
CA GLY A 140 26.19 6.03 8.30
C GLY A 140 25.06 5.99 9.34
N LEU A 141 24.94 4.90 10.10
CA LEU A 141 24.24 4.94 11.38
C LEU A 141 25.00 5.93 12.28
N GLN A 142 24.57 7.19 12.27
CA GLN A 142 25.14 8.16 13.18
C GLN A 142 24.41 8.04 14.50
N THR A 143 25.14 7.49 15.46
CA THR A 143 24.79 7.51 16.86
C THR A 143 25.13 8.90 17.38
N ASP A 144 24.14 9.79 17.38
CA ASP A 144 24.30 11.11 18.00
C ASP A 144 24.34 10.90 19.52
N LYS A 145 25.43 11.30 20.17
CA LYS A 145 25.58 11.25 21.63
C LYS A 145 25.85 12.67 22.08
N HIS A 146 24.80 13.38 22.49
CA HIS A 146 24.93 14.73 23.04
C HIS A 146 24.59 14.71 24.53
N GLU A 147 25.63 14.77 25.35
CA GLU A 147 25.58 14.54 26.81
C GLU A 147 24.67 15.54 27.56
N GLU A 148 24.47 16.75 27.00
CA GLU A 148 23.65 17.80 27.62
C GLU A 148 22.15 17.68 27.35
N TRP A 149 21.74 17.09 26.21
CA TRP A 149 20.34 17.05 25.80
C TRP A 149 19.74 15.65 25.80
N ASP A 150 20.57 14.60 25.76
CA ASP A 150 20.14 13.19 25.83
C ASP A 150 20.86 12.44 26.97
N PRO A 151 20.53 12.71 28.25
CA PRO A 151 21.19 12.06 29.39
C PRO A 151 20.83 10.57 29.57
N GLU A 152 19.77 10.05 28.92
CA GLU A 152 19.28 8.67 29.15
C GLU A 152 19.06 7.82 27.87
N GLY A 153 19.54 8.23 26.70
CA GLY A 153 19.24 7.49 25.46
C GLY A 153 20.26 7.64 24.34
N ILE A 154 20.45 6.56 23.59
CA ILE A 154 21.22 6.56 22.34
C ILE A 154 20.23 6.64 21.18
N PHE A 155 20.26 7.74 20.41
CA PHE A 155 19.41 7.90 19.23
C PHE A 155 20.17 7.57 17.94
N ILE A 156 19.68 6.58 17.19
CA ILE A 156 20.17 6.25 15.86
C ILE A 156 19.33 6.99 14.84
N ARG A 157 19.91 7.98 14.16
CA ARG A 157 19.24 8.71 13.09
C ARG A 157 19.60 8.10 11.73
N VAL A 158 18.69 7.33 11.15
CA VAL A 158 18.82 6.83 9.78
C VAL A 158 18.32 7.93 8.83
N ARG A 159 19.19 8.38 7.92
CA ARG A 159 18.83 9.33 6.85
C ARG A 159 19.16 8.69 5.51
N ASP A 160 18.14 8.24 4.78
CA ASP A 160 18.26 7.90 3.36
C ASP A 160 17.86 9.12 2.52
N LYS A 161 18.71 9.49 1.56
CA LYS A 161 18.56 10.65 0.68
C LYS A 161 19.17 10.39 -0.69
N GLY A 162 18.82 9.29 -1.33
CA GLY A 162 18.94 9.22 -2.79
C GLY A 162 17.59 9.43 -3.46
N LEU A 163 17.66 10.00 -4.65
CA LEU A 163 16.51 10.14 -5.53
C LEU A 163 16.73 9.15 -6.67
N PRO A 164 15.78 8.23 -6.93
CA PRO A 164 15.86 7.41 -8.13
C PRO A 164 15.70 8.33 -9.34
N ILE A 165 16.69 8.29 -10.24
CA ILE A 165 16.64 9.03 -11.51
C ILE A 165 16.52 8.03 -12.63
N LEU A 166 15.48 8.20 -13.43
CA LEU A 166 15.24 7.44 -14.65
C LEU A 166 15.84 8.22 -15.82
N TYR A 167 16.91 7.68 -16.42
CA TYR A 167 17.60 8.29 -17.57
C TYR A 167 16.87 8.01 -18.88
N HIS A 168 16.38 6.77 -19.02
CA HIS A 168 15.78 6.26 -20.24
C HIS A 168 14.31 5.92 -19.99
N ARG A 169 13.45 6.95 -20.04
CA ARG A 169 12.01 6.79 -19.78
C ARG A 169 11.31 5.96 -20.85
N ASP A 170 11.83 5.99 -22.07
CA ASP A 170 11.41 5.20 -23.22
C ASP A 170 11.71 3.71 -23.08
N ALA A 171 12.58 3.31 -22.14
CA ALA A 171 12.87 1.92 -21.82
C ALA A 171 11.78 1.21 -21.00
N ILE A 172 10.75 1.95 -20.56
CA ILE A 172 9.67 1.46 -19.69
C ILE A 172 8.34 1.63 -20.40
N TYR A 173 7.57 0.55 -20.47
CA TYR A 173 6.23 0.53 -21.04
C TYR A 173 5.25 -0.08 -20.06
N SER A 174 4.13 0.60 -19.79
CA SER A 174 3.07 0.11 -18.91
C SER A 174 1.76 -0.05 -19.68
N ILE A 175 1.15 -1.22 -19.58
CA ILE A 175 -0.18 -1.51 -20.13
C ILE A 175 -1.17 -1.55 -18.97
N GLU A 176 -2.26 -0.81 -19.11
CA GLU A 176 -3.42 -0.94 -18.22
C GLU A 176 -4.35 -2.02 -18.77
N VAL A 177 -4.59 -3.04 -17.96
CA VAL A 177 -5.49 -4.14 -18.29
C VAL A 177 -6.86 -3.78 -17.76
N ALA A 178 -7.85 -3.72 -18.65
CA ALA A 178 -9.23 -3.50 -18.26
C ALA A 178 -9.68 -4.63 -17.33
N THR A 179 -9.97 -4.30 -16.08
CA THR A 179 -10.68 -5.19 -15.17
C THR A 179 -12.11 -5.30 -15.69
N THR A 180 -12.38 -6.33 -16.48
CA THR A 180 -13.76 -6.75 -16.70
C THR A 180 -14.26 -7.24 -15.35
N ALA A 181 -15.34 -6.64 -14.84
CA ALA A 181 -15.97 -7.07 -13.60
C ALA A 181 -16.24 -8.57 -13.71
N ALA A 182 -15.39 -9.37 -13.05
CA ALA A 182 -15.55 -10.81 -13.04
C ALA A 182 -16.94 -11.09 -12.45
N ALA A 183 -17.75 -11.83 -13.20
CA ALA A 183 -19.02 -12.34 -12.75
C ALA A 183 -18.85 -12.90 -11.34
N SER A 184 -19.71 -12.43 -10.42
CA SER A 184 -19.76 -12.85 -9.03
C SER A 184 -19.51 -14.36 -8.94
N ALA A 185 -18.36 -14.75 -8.38
CA ALA A 185 -18.06 -16.15 -8.10
C ALA A 185 -19.07 -16.62 -7.06
N THR A 186 -20.18 -17.19 -7.54
CA THR A 186 -21.16 -17.88 -6.71
C THR A 186 -20.43 -19.09 -6.15
N SER A 187 -19.97 -18.97 -4.90
CA SER A 187 -19.43 -20.08 -4.12
C SER A 187 -20.53 -21.13 -3.98
N THR A 188 -20.54 -22.09 -4.90
CA THR A 188 -21.46 -23.23 -4.84
C THR A 188 -20.85 -24.21 -3.84
N THR A 189 -21.26 -24.08 -2.59
CA THR A 189 -20.88 -25.05 -1.54
C THR A 189 -21.50 -26.40 -1.90
N THR A 190 -20.70 -27.32 -2.44
CA THR A 190 -21.13 -28.69 -2.70
C THR A 190 -20.98 -29.49 -1.41
N THR A 191 -22.04 -29.55 -0.60
CA THR A 191 -22.09 -30.45 0.56
C THR A 191 -22.25 -31.89 0.06
N SER A 192 -21.13 -32.62 0.00
CA SER A 192 -21.17 -34.07 -0.23
C SER A 192 -21.59 -34.76 1.07
N SER A 193 -22.86 -35.17 1.16
CA SER A 193 -23.35 -36.01 2.25
C SER A 193 -22.99 -37.46 1.94
N SER A 194 -22.05 -38.05 2.66
CA SER A 194 -21.77 -39.48 2.58
C SER A 194 -22.76 -40.24 3.47
N THR A 195 -23.73 -40.93 2.86
CA THR A 195 -24.62 -41.85 3.57
C THR A 195 -23.88 -43.17 3.79
N THR A 196 -23.56 -43.50 5.04
CA THR A 196 -22.97 -44.80 5.40
C THR A 196 -24.10 -45.81 5.63
N THR A 197 -24.32 -46.72 4.68
CA THR A 197 -25.22 -47.87 4.85
C THR A 197 -24.51 -48.93 5.68
N THR A 198 -24.98 -49.18 6.90
CA THR A 198 -24.52 -50.30 7.74
C THR A 198 -25.31 -51.55 7.37
N THR A 199 -24.69 -52.51 6.68
CA THR A 199 -25.22 -53.88 6.53
C THR A 199 -24.76 -54.71 7.73
N THR A 200 -25.72 -55.13 8.56
CA THR A 200 -25.54 -56.15 9.59
C THR A 200 -25.61 -57.53 8.94
N ALA A 201 -24.65 -58.40 9.24
CA ALA A 201 -24.69 -59.83 8.95
C ALA A 201 -25.21 -60.58 10.18
#